data_AF-A0A3P7IPQ2-F1
#
_entry.id   AF-A0A3P7IPQ2-F1
#
_cell.length_a   1.000
_cell.length_b   1.000
_cell.length_c   1.000
_cell.angle_alpha   90.00
_cell.angle_beta   90.00
_cell.angle_gamma   90.00
#
_symmetry.space_group_name_H-M   'P 1'
#
loop_
_entity.id
_entity.type
_entity.pdbx_description
1 polymer ?
#
loop_
_entity_poly.entity_id
_entity_poly.type
_entity_poly.pdbx_seq_one_letter_code
_entity_poly.pdbx_strand_id
1 'polypeptide(L)'
;MIWIIIAHTFVINLAVVDNPMDMLEIGKTYYGQIFTNAYISVDSFFFIAGVLVAFLKLKEIKADRKRLSIYSWLMFYVQRILRISPAYYTLIVFHSFIFTSWLYNMPILLSRGFGEDSCRKNWWINFLYLNNFIDYKSMCLVPSWYLATDFQIYIFSPLLILPFALFGSLAGLIVACTLLVISSGTICYF
;
A
#
# COMPACT_ATOMS: atom_id res chain seq x y z
N MET A 1 -4.68 8.67 -9.57
CA MET A 1 -4.32 9.67 -8.53
C MET A 1 -5.49 10.59 -8.21
N ILE A 2 -6.05 11.35 -9.18
CA ILE A 2 -7.19 12.25 -8.94
C ILE A 2 -8.37 11.52 -8.27
N TRP A 3 -8.72 10.32 -8.75
CA TRP A 3 -9.80 9.52 -8.19
C TRP A 3 -9.60 9.18 -6.69
N ILE A 4 -8.37 8.81 -6.31
CA ILE A 4 -8.00 8.51 -4.91
C ILE A 4 -8.16 9.76 -4.03
N ILE A 5 -7.70 10.92 -4.53
CA ILE A 5 -7.80 12.20 -3.80
C ILE A 5 -9.27 12.53 -3.55
N ILE A 6 -10.13 12.44 -4.57
CA ILE A 6 -11.56 12.72 -4.43
C ILE A 6 -12.20 11.78 -3.41
N ALA A 7 -11.87 10.48 -3.45
CA ALA A 7 -12.41 9.50 -2.51
C ALA A 7 -11.98 9.78 -1.07
N HIS A 8 -10.71 10.11 -0.82
CA HIS A 8 -10.24 10.47 0.53
C HIS A 8 -10.89 11.76 1.02
N THR A 9 -11.05 12.76 0.15
CA THR A 9 -11.80 13.98 0.48
C THR A 9 -13.24 13.64 0.85
N PHE A 10 -13.92 12.77 0.10
CA PHE A 10 -15.29 12.35 0.40
C PHE A 10 -15.39 11.67 1.78
N VAL A 11 -14.47 10.76 2.10
CA VAL A 11 -14.43 10.06 3.40
C VAL A 11 -14.09 10.99 4.55
N ILE A 12 -13.13 11.90 4.38
CA ILE A 12 -12.80 12.89 5.42
C ILE A 12 -13.97 13.83 5.67
N ASN A 13 -14.70 14.23 4.62
CA ASN A 13 -15.86 15.10 4.76
C ASN A 13 -16.96 14.48 5.62
N LEU A 14 -17.18 13.16 5.58
CA LEU A 14 -18.13 12.48 6.49
C LEU A 14 -17.86 12.75 7.98
N ALA A 15 -16.61 13.05 8.35
CA ALA A 15 -16.22 13.31 9.73
C ALA A 15 -16.33 14.80 10.14
N VAL A 16 -16.54 15.72 9.19
CA VAL A 16 -16.50 17.18 9.44
C VAL A 16 -17.74 17.94 8.99
N VAL A 17 -18.63 17.35 8.20
CA VAL A 17 -19.89 18.00 7.79
C VAL A 17 -20.89 18.08 8.94
N ASP A 18 -21.72 19.12 8.92
CA ASP A 18 -22.79 19.33 9.92
C ASP A 18 -23.88 18.24 9.85
N ASN A 19 -24.18 17.74 8.64
CA ASN A 19 -25.14 16.67 8.43
C ASN A 19 -24.51 15.47 7.69
N PRO A 20 -23.98 14.46 8.41
CA PRO A 20 -23.35 13.30 7.78
C PRO A 20 -24.35 12.40 7.04
N MET A 21 -25.65 12.50 7.33
CA MET A 21 -26.68 11.71 6.65
C MET A 21 -26.78 12.07 5.17
N ASP A 22 -26.66 13.36 4.83
CA ASP A 22 -26.72 13.82 3.43
C ASP A 22 -25.55 13.26 2.61
N MET A 23 -24.36 13.19 3.21
CA MET A 23 -23.18 12.59 2.57
C MET A 23 -23.36 11.08 2.34
N LEU A 24 -23.98 10.37 3.28
CA LEU A 24 -24.30 8.94 3.10
C LEU A 24 -25.34 8.73 1.99
N GLU A 25 -26.31 9.63 1.84
CA GLU A 25 -27.27 9.59 0.73
C GLU A 25 -26.61 9.86 -0.62
N ILE A 26 -25.70 10.84 -0.71
CA ILE A 26 -24.90 11.08 -1.91
C ILE A 26 -24.10 9.82 -2.28
N GLY A 27 -23.52 9.14 -1.29
CA GLY A 27 -22.79 7.88 -1.48
C GLY A 27 -23.64 6.76 -2.10
N LYS A 28 -24.96 6.75 -1.88
CA LYS A 28 -25.89 5.76 -2.48
C LYS A 28 -26.22 6.04 -3.95
N THR A 29 -26.00 7.26 -4.42
CA THR A 29 -26.26 7.62 -5.83
C THR A 29 -25.26 6.93 -6.77
N TYR A 30 -25.62 6.76 -8.04
CA TYR A 30 -24.73 6.18 -9.05
C TYR A 30 -23.37 6.91 -9.15
N TYR A 31 -23.40 8.25 -9.13
CA TYR A 31 -22.18 9.06 -9.15
C TYR A 31 -21.39 8.96 -7.84
N GLY A 32 -22.07 8.89 -6.69
CA GLY A 32 -21.42 8.66 -5.40
C GLY A 32 -20.69 7.31 -5.34
N GLN A 33 -21.28 6.27 -5.93
CA GLN A 33 -20.69 4.94 -6.01
C GLN A 33 -19.35 4.91 -6.77
N ILE A 34 -19.18 5.77 -7.78
CA ILE A 34 -17.88 5.90 -8.47
C ILE A 34 -16.80 6.34 -7.49
N PHE A 35 -17.10 7.26 -6.58
CA PHE A 35 -16.12 7.78 -5.62
C PHE A 35 -15.90 6.86 -4.42
N THR A 36 -16.94 6.19 -3.92
CA THR A 36 -16.82 5.26 -2.79
C THR A 36 -16.08 3.98 -3.17
N ASN A 37 -16.15 3.54 -4.44
CA ASN A 37 -15.44 2.36 -4.93
C ASN A 37 -14.02 2.65 -5.45
N ALA A 38 -13.39 3.74 -5.00
CA ALA A 38 -12.06 4.13 -5.46
C ALA A 38 -10.93 3.15 -5.09
N TYR A 39 -11.18 2.15 -4.25
CA TYR A 39 -10.22 1.08 -3.96
C TYR A 39 -9.79 0.31 -5.24
N ILE A 40 -10.68 0.19 -6.23
CA ILE A 40 -10.38 -0.42 -7.55
C ILE A 40 -9.22 0.31 -8.24
N SER A 41 -9.11 1.62 -8.02
CA SER A 41 -7.99 2.40 -8.56
C SER A 41 -6.65 1.98 -7.98
N VAL A 42 -6.62 1.59 -6.70
CA VAL A 42 -5.41 1.14 -6.00
C VAL A 42 -4.96 -0.21 -6.55
N ASP A 43 -5.89 -1.14 -6.77
CA ASP A 43 -5.62 -2.45 -7.36
C ASP A 43 -5.01 -2.31 -8.77
N SER A 44 -5.51 -1.35 -9.55
CA SER A 44 -4.96 -1.04 -10.87
C SER A 44 -3.50 -0.59 -10.79
N PHE A 45 -3.13 0.22 -9.79
CA PHE A 45 -1.73 0.64 -9.60
C PHE A 45 -0.83 -0.53 -9.18
N PHE A 46 -1.29 -1.40 -8.27
CA PHE A 46 -0.55 -2.60 -7.90
C PHE A 46 -0.35 -3.55 -9.09
N PHE A 47 -1.38 -3.72 -9.92
CA PHE A 47 -1.29 -4.54 -11.12
C PHE A 47 -0.25 -4.00 -12.10
N ILE A 48 -0.31 -2.70 -12.43
CA ILE A 48 0.65 -2.07 -13.35
C ILE A 48 2.07 -2.16 -12.78
N ALA A 49 2.26 -1.88 -11.48
CA ALA A 49 3.56 -1.98 -10.82
C ALA A 49 4.11 -3.41 -10.87
N GLY A 50 3.29 -4.42 -10.56
CA GLY A 50 3.67 -5.83 -10.60
C GLY A 50 4.04 -6.31 -12.00
N VAL A 51 3.24 -5.97 -13.01
CA VAL A 51 3.53 -6.29 -14.42
C VAL A 51 4.85 -5.67 -14.86
N LEU A 52 5.08 -4.40 -14.52
CA LEU A 52 6.33 -3.71 -14.86
C LEU A 52 7.55 -4.38 -14.21
N VAL A 53 7.46 -4.70 -12.91
CA VAL A 53 8.54 -5.38 -12.17
C VAL A 53 8.84 -6.75 -12.79
N ALA A 54 7.83 -7.55 -13.06
CA ALA A 54 7.99 -8.87 -13.68
C ALA A 54 8.60 -8.76 -15.08
N PHE A 55 8.08 -7.86 -15.92
CA PHE A 55 8.58 -7.65 -17.29
C PHE A 55 10.05 -7.23 -17.30
N LEU A 56 10.41 -6.22 -16.51
CA LEU A 56 11.79 -5.74 -16.44
C LEU A 56 12.73 -6.83 -15.92
N LYS A 57 12.34 -7.55 -14.86
CA LYS A 57 13.22 -8.56 -14.28
C LYS A 57 13.40 -9.77 -15.17
N LEU A 58 12.34 -10.25 -15.81
CA LEU A 58 12.43 -11.33 -16.79
C LEU A 58 13.27 -10.92 -18.00
N LYS A 59 13.14 -9.68 -18.47
CA LYS A 59 13.99 -9.14 -19.55
C LYS A 59 15.46 -9.11 -19.15
N GLU A 60 15.80 -8.67 -17.94
CA GLU A 60 17.17 -8.71 -17.42
C GLU A 60 17.72 -10.13 -17.35
N ILE A 61 16.95 -11.07 -16.84
CA ILE A 61 17.36 -12.48 -16.70
C ILE A 61 17.55 -13.15 -18.07
N LYS A 62 16.70 -12.81 -19.05
CA LYS A 62 16.83 -13.31 -20.43
C LYS A 62 18.08 -12.76 -21.11
N ALA A 63 18.44 -11.51 -20.85
CA ALA A 63 19.64 -10.88 -21.40
C ALA A 63 20.93 -11.42 -20.75
N ASP A 64 20.93 -11.63 -19.43
CA ASP A 64 22.07 -12.17 -18.70
C ASP A 64 21.60 -13.08 -17.56
N ARG A 65 21.89 -14.39 -17.69
CA ARG A 65 21.54 -15.39 -16.68
C ARG A 65 22.19 -15.12 -15.31
N LYS A 66 23.31 -14.38 -15.24
CA LYS A 66 23.92 -13.98 -13.96
C LYS A 66 22.99 -13.08 -13.12
N ARG A 67 21.95 -12.49 -13.73
CA ARG A 67 20.91 -11.73 -13.02
C ARG A 67 20.01 -12.58 -12.12
N LEU A 68 20.13 -13.91 -12.18
CA LEU A 68 19.54 -14.84 -11.20
C LEU A 68 20.34 -14.94 -9.89
N SER A 69 21.58 -14.44 -9.86
CA SER A 69 22.42 -14.49 -8.66
C SER A 69 21.75 -13.81 -7.46
N ILE A 70 22.03 -14.34 -6.27
CA ILE A 70 21.58 -13.78 -4.99
C ILE A 70 21.95 -12.30 -4.89
N TYR A 71 23.14 -11.92 -5.35
CA TYR A 71 23.59 -10.53 -5.36
C TYR A 71 22.69 -9.61 -6.21
N SER A 72 22.22 -10.08 -7.37
CA SER A 72 21.32 -9.34 -8.25
C SER A 72 19.95 -9.11 -7.58
N TRP A 73 19.46 -10.09 -6.82
CA TRP A 73 18.23 -9.96 -6.03
C TRP A 73 18.41 -9.06 -4.81
N LEU A 74 19.54 -9.12 -4.11
CA LEU A 74 19.84 -8.18 -3.02
C LEU A 74 19.88 -6.74 -3.55
N MET A 75 20.57 -6.51 -4.66
CA MET A 75 20.64 -5.19 -5.29
C MET A 75 19.27 -4.68 -5.75
N PHE A 76 18.40 -5.56 -6.23
CA PHE A 76 17.02 -5.23 -6.58
C PHE A 76 16.26 -4.63 -5.39
N TYR A 77 16.34 -5.24 -4.19
CA TYR A 77 15.73 -4.68 -2.99
C TYR A 77 16.39 -3.38 -2.52
N VAL A 78 17.72 -3.32 -2.49
CA VAL A 78 18.46 -2.13 -2.05
C VAL A 78 18.12 -0.91 -2.90
N GLN A 79 18.09 -1.06 -4.23
CA GLN A 79 17.74 0.03 -5.15
C GLN A 79 16.35 0.60 -4.86
N ARG A 80 15.38 -0.27 -4.55
CA ARG A 80 14.03 0.18 -4.22
C ARG A 80 13.98 0.89 -2.87
N ILE A 81 14.64 0.34 -1.85
CA ILE A 81 14.71 0.95 -0.53
C ILE A 81 15.31 2.34 -0.63
N LEU A 82 16.43 2.52 -1.33
CA LEU A 82 17.08 3.82 -1.52
C LEU A 82 16.22 4.83 -2.30
N ARG A 83 15.35 4.36 -3.20
CA ARG A 83 14.48 5.23 -4.00
C ARG A 83 13.28 5.75 -3.21
N ILE A 84 12.64 4.89 -2.42
CA ILE A 84 11.32 5.18 -1.82
C ILE A 84 11.44 5.51 -0.33
N SER A 85 12.25 4.75 0.39
CA SER A 85 12.26 4.78 1.85
C SER A 85 12.77 6.10 2.45
N PRO A 86 13.75 6.82 1.88
CA PRO A 86 14.19 8.10 2.45
C PRO A 86 13.07 9.13 2.57
N ALA A 87 12.26 9.27 1.52
CA ALA A 87 11.11 10.18 1.54
C ALA A 87 10.05 9.72 2.55
N TYR A 88 9.78 8.42 2.58
CA TYR A 88 8.80 7.84 3.51
C TYR A 88 9.22 7.97 4.97
N TYR A 89 10.47 7.69 5.30
CA TYR A 89 11.01 7.83 6.67
C TYR A 89 11.01 9.28 7.13
N THR A 90 11.32 10.22 6.23
CA THR A 90 11.23 11.65 6.53
C THR A 90 9.79 12.04 6.87
N LEU A 91 8.81 11.53 6.12
CA LEU A 91 7.40 11.78 6.40
C LEU A 91 6.97 11.20 7.76
N ILE A 92 7.38 9.97 8.10
CA ILE A 92 7.05 9.37 9.40
C ILE A 92 7.63 10.21 10.54
N VAL A 93 8.93 10.56 10.47
CA VAL A 93 9.58 11.34 11.53
C VAL A 93 8.93 12.71 11.67
N PHE A 94 8.70 13.40 10.55
CA PHE A 94 8.02 14.68 10.55
C PHE A 94 6.63 14.59 11.17
N HIS A 95 5.81 13.61 10.73
CA HIS A 95 4.46 13.47 11.23
C HIS A 95 4.41 13.09 12.71
N SER A 96 5.19 12.07 13.11
CA SER A 96 5.17 11.52 14.47
C SER A 96 5.72 12.46 15.54
N PHE A 97 6.75 13.27 15.22
CA PHE A 97 7.44 14.08 16.22
C PHE A 97 7.17 15.58 16.09
N ILE A 98 6.96 16.11 14.88
CA ILE A 98 6.81 17.55 14.65
C ILE A 98 5.33 17.91 14.49
N PHE A 99 4.65 17.29 13.53
CA PHE A 99 3.29 17.67 13.14
C PHE A 99 2.27 17.41 14.26
N THR A 100 2.28 16.22 14.86
CA THR A 100 1.39 15.87 15.99
C THR A 100 1.59 16.79 17.19
N SER A 101 2.83 17.15 17.50
CA SER A 101 3.16 18.09 18.59
C SER A 101 2.58 19.48 18.34
N TRP A 102 2.50 19.91 17.08
CA TRP A 102 1.92 21.20 16.71
C TRP A 102 0.39 21.20 16.77
N LEU A 103 -0.24 20.06 16.46
CA LEU A 103 -1.69 19.87 16.51
C LEU A 103 -2.26 19.76 17.93
N TYR A 104 -1.45 19.49 18.94
CA TYR A 104 -1.90 19.33 20.33
C TYR A 104 -2.68 20.54 20.87
N ASN A 105 -2.35 21.75 20.41
CA ASN A 105 -3.00 22.99 20.84
C ASN A 105 -4.10 23.48 19.87
N MET A 106 -4.46 22.69 18.86
CA MET A 106 -5.46 23.07 17.85
C MET A 106 -6.90 22.76 18.31
N PRO A 107 -7.92 23.47 17.77
CA PRO A 107 -9.32 23.26 18.13
C PRO A 107 -9.75 21.78 18.01
N ILE A 108 -10.61 21.34 18.92
CA ILE A 108 -11.03 19.92 19.06
C ILE A 108 -11.55 19.30 17.75
N LEU A 109 -12.18 20.09 16.88
CA LEU A 109 -12.68 19.68 15.56
C LEU A 109 -11.55 19.18 14.63
N LEU A 110 -10.35 19.75 14.76
CA LEU A 110 -9.12 19.30 14.08
C LEU A 110 -8.39 18.19 14.85
N SER A 111 -8.66 18.02 16.16
CA SER A 111 -7.95 17.05 17.03
C SER A 111 -8.60 15.67 17.10
N ARG A 112 -9.91 15.54 16.82
CA ARG A 112 -10.69 14.29 17.01
C ARG A 112 -10.16 13.09 16.22
N GLY A 113 -9.44 13.31 15.13
CA GLY A 113 -8.79 12.25 14.34
C GLY A 113 -7.34 11.93 14.73
N PHE A 114 -6.72 12.74 15.59
CA PHE A 114 -5.30 12.64 15.98
C PHE A 114 -5.13 12.34 17.49
N GLY A 115 -6.21 11.91 18.14
CA GLY A 115 -6.38 11.91 19.60
C GLY A 115 -5.62 10.83 20.39
N GLU A 116 -4.89 9.92 19.75
CA GLU A 116 -4.03 8.99 20.46
C GLU A 116 -2.57 9.11 20.00
N ASP A 117 -1.66 9.06 20.98
CA ASP A 117 -0.20 8.96 20.81
C ASP A 117 0.26 7.70 20.03
N SER A 118 -0.65 7.03 19.33
CA SER A 118 -0.42 5.93 18.39
C SER A 118 0.70 6.25 17.40
N CYS A 119 0.83 7.52 16.98
CA CYS A 119 1.98 7.95 16.18
C CYS A 119 3.34 7.87 16.87
N ARG A 120 3.42 8.18 18.17
CA ARG A 120 4.65 8.06 18.97
C ARG A 120 4.91 6.63 19.43
N LYS A 121 3.86 5.81 19.55
CA LYS A 121 3.96 4.40 19.92
C LYS A 121 4.31 3.50 18.72
N ASN A 122 3.73 3.75 17.56
CA ASN A 122 3.73 2.85 16.39
C ASN A 122 4.56 3.37 15.20
N TRP A 123 5.37 4.43 15.35
CA TRP A 123 6.22 4.93 14.26
C TRP A 123 7.18 3.85 13.72
N TRP A 124 7.77 3.05 14.60
CA TRP A 124 8.74 2.00 14.23
C TRP A 124 8.09 0.89 13.39
N ILE A 125 6.81 0.62 13.59
CA ILE A 125 6.03 -0.35 12.80
C ILE A 125 5.94 0.12 11.35
N ASN A 126 5.68 1.42 11.15
CA ASN A 126 5.63 2.04 9.82
C ASN A 126 7.00 2.03 9.13
N PHE A 127 8.09 2.25 9.88
CA PHE A 127 9.47 2.16 9.35
C PHE A 127 9.80 0.79 8.77
N LEU A 128 9.29 -0.27 9.39
CA LEU A 128 9.47 -1.65 8.94
C LEU A 128 8.43 -2.09 7.89
N TYR A 129 7.52 -1.21 7.48
CA TYR A 129 6.39 -1.53 6.59
C TYR A 129 5.49 -2.67 7.15
N LEU A 130 5.33 -2.76 8.46
CA LEU A 130 4.54 -3.80 9.15
C LEU A 130 3.17 -3.29 9.63
N ASN A 131 2.83 -2.05 9.33
CA ASN A 131 1.63 -1.38 9.86
C ASN A 131 0.32 -2.04 9.40
N ASN A 132 0.34 -2.77 8.29
CA ASN A 132 -0.82 -3.54 7.83
C ASN A 132 -1.10 -4.79 8.68
N PHE A 133 -0.11 -5.30 9.40
CA PHE A 133 -0.23 -6.53 10.19
C PHE A 133 -0.29 -6.27 11.69
N ILE A 134 0.50 -5.30 12.16
CA ILE A 134 0.62 -4.99 13.58
C ILE A 134 -0.18 -3.72 13.87
N ASP A 135 -1.15 -3.83 14.78
CA ASP A 135 -1.92 -2.71 15.32
C ASP A 135 -2.57 -1.84 14.23
N TYR A 136 -3.10 -2.49 13.18
CA TYR A 136 -3.67 -1.82 11.99
C TYR A 136 -4.83 -0.87 12.30
N LYS A 137 -5.48 -1.02 13.46
CA LYS A 137 -6.56 -0.14 13.92
C LYS A 137 -6.04 1.21 14.43
N SER A 138 -4.79 1.27 14.87
CA SER A 138 -4.15 2.48 15.40
C SER A 138 -2.94 2.91 14.53
N MET A 139 -3.11 2.87 13.21
CA MET A 139 -2.11 3.37 12.26
C MET A 139 -1.90 4.88 12.43
N CYS A 140 -0.62 5.28 12.55
CA CYS A 140 -0.24 6.69 12.61
C CYS A 140 -0.53 7.47 11.33
N LEU A 141 -0.16 6.89 10.19
CA LEU A 141 -0.26 7.50 8.88
C LEU A 141 -1.15 6.60 8.03
N VAL A 142 -2.45 6.84 7.99
CA VAL A 142 -3.38 5.96 7.25
C VAL A 142 -2.90 5.74 5.82
N PRO A 143 -2.57 6.75 4.99
CA PRO A 143 -2.13 6.52 3.60
C PRO A 143 -0.87 5.65 3.45
N SER A 144 -0.09 5.43 4.52
CA SER A 144 1.10 4.57 4.48
C SER A 144 0.78 3.09 4.25
N TRP A 145 -0.47 2.65 4.47
CA TRP A 145 -0.90 1.28 4.20
C TRP A 145 -0.58 0.85 2.78
N TYR A 146 -0.77 1.76 1.81
CA TYR A 146 -0.51 1.52 0.39
C TYR A 146 0.98 1.21 0.15
N LEU A 147 1.86 2.00 0.75
CA LEU A 147 3.29 1.85 0.56
C LEU A 147 3.82 0.58 1.24
N ALA A 148 3.26 0.23 2.40
CA ALA A 148 3.54 -1.03 3.07
C ALA A 148 3.11 -2.23 2.23
N THR A 149 1.89 -2.20 1.67
CA THR A 149 1.42 -3.25 0.75
C THR A 149 2.31 -3.37 -0.48
N ASP A 150 2.67 -2.25 -1.11
CA ASP A 150 3.57 -2.21 -2.27
C ASP A 150 4.95 -2.80 -1.96
N PHE A 151 5.48 -2.57 -0.75
CA PHE A 151 6.73 -3.16 -0.29
C PHE A 151 6.62 -4.66 -0.03
N GLN A 152 5.56 -5.08 0.65
CA GLN A 152 5.27 -6.48 0.95
C GLN A 152 5.11 -7.31 -0.33
N ILE A 153 4.28 -6.87 -1.29
CA ILE A 153 4.09 -7.57 -2.57
C ILE A 153 5.41 -7.71 -3.34
N TYR A 154 6.25 -6.68 -3.30
CA TYR A 154 7.54 -6.69 -3.98
C TYR A 154 8.55 -7.66 -3.36
N ILE A 155 8.58 -7.80 -2.03
CA ILE A 155 9.36 -8.84 -1.34
C ILE A 155 8.95 -10.24 -1.83
N PHE A 156 7.65 -10.45 -2.06
CA PHE A 156 7.14 -11.74 -2.55
C PHE A 156 7.21 -11.90 -4.08
N SER A 157 7.60 -10.87 -4.82
CA SER A 157 7.74 -10.91 -6.28
C SER A 157 8.61 -12.05 -6.84
N PRO A 158 9.70 -12.52 -6.18
CA PRO A 158 10.47 -13.65 -6.68
C PRO A 158 9.67 -14.96 -6.74
N LEU A 159 8.66 -15.14 -5.87
CA LEU A 159 7.80 -16.33 -5.87
C LEU A 159 7.05 -16.48 -7.20
N LEU A 160 6.70 -15.35 -7.82
CA LEU A 160 6.11 -15.34 -9.16
C LEU A 160 7.19 -15.37 -10.23
N ILE A 161 8.24 -14.56 -10.13
CA ILE A 161 9.21 -14.38 -11.23
C ILE A 161 10.12 -15.60 -11.43
N LEU A 162 10.59 -16.24 -10.35
CA LEU A 162 11.55 -17.35 -10.43
C LEU A 162 10.99 -18.58 -11.16
N PRO A 163 9.75 -19.04 -10.91
CA PRO A 163 9.17 -20.14 -11.66
C PRO A 163 9.14 -19.90 -13.18
N PHE A 164 8.74 -18.69 -13.61
CA PHE A 164 8.77 -18.31 -15.04
C PHE A 164 10.21 -18.32 -15.60
N ALA A 165 11.19 -17.85 -14.82
CA ALA A 165 12.57 -17.71 -15.27
C ALA A 165 13.35 -19.05 -15.32
N LEU A 166 13.06 -19.97 -14.40
CA LEU A 166 13.80 -21.21 -14.21
C LEU A 166 13.12 -22.42 -14.87
N PHE A 167 11.80 -22.53 -14.76
CA PHE A 167 11.04 -23.73 -15.15
C PHE A 167 10.09 -23.51 -16.33
N GLY A 168 10.08 -22.30 -16.90
CA GLY A 168 9.30 -21.94 -18.08
C GLY A 168 7.89 -21.43 -17.76
N SER A 169 7.15 -21.07 -18.81
CA SER A 169 5.84 -20.39 -18.70
C SER A 169 4.77 -21.26 -18.04
N LEU A 170 4.77 -22.57 -18.27
CA LEU A 170 3.78 -23.47 -17.68
C LEU A 170 3.89 -23.53 -16.15
N ALA A 171 5.10 -23.73 -15.63
CA ALA A 171 5.35 -23.73 -14.19
C ALA A 171 5.01 -22.37 -13.56
N GLY A 172 5.36 -21.27 -14.23
CA GLY A 172 4.96 -19.92 -13.82
C GLY A 172 3.45 -19.73 -13.73
N LEU A 173 2.70 -20.17 -14.74
CA LEU A 173 1.24 -20.09 -14.76
C LEU A 173 0.61 -20.95 -13.66
N ILE A 174 1.13 -22.16 -13.42
CA ILE A 174 0.64 -23.02 -12.33
C ILE A 174 0.77 -22.30 -10.99
N VAL A 175 1.96 -21.72 -10.69
CA VAL A 175 2.19 -20.99 -9.44
C VAL A 175 1.31 -19.73 -9.34
N ALA A 176 1.13 -19.00 -10.44
CA ALA A 176 0.24 -17.84 -10.46
C ALA A 176 -1.21 -18.23 -10.19
N CYS A 177 -1.71 -19.28 -10.84
CA CYS A 177 -3.08 -19.78 -10.64
C CYS A 177 -3.29 -20.30 -9.21
N THR A 178 -2.33 -21.03 -8.63
CA THR A 178 -2.46 -21.51 -7.24
C THR A 178 -2.51 -20.35 -6.26
N LEU A 179 -1.66 -19.33 -6.42
CA LEU A 179 -1.69 -18.12 -5.58
C LEU A 179 -3.02 -17.36 -5.72
N LEU A 180 -3.57 -17.25 -6.93
CA LEU A 180 -4.88 -16.65 -7.16
C LEU A 180 -6.00 -17.42 -6.47
N VAL A 181 -6.00 -18.75 -6.56
CA VAL A 181 -7.01 -19.60 -5.88
C VAL A 181 -6.89 -19.48 -4.36
N ILE A 182 -5.67 -19.47 -3.82
CA ILE A 182 -5.43 -19.27 -2.38
C ILE A 182 -5.96 -17.90 -1.96
N SER A 183 -5.64 -16.84 -2.69
CA SER A 183 -6.09 -15.48 -2.41
C SER A 183 -7.62 -15.38 -2.40
N SER A 184 -8.28 -15.87 -3.46
CA SER A 184 -9.75 -15.87 -3.55
C SER A 184 -10.39 -16.71 -2.45
N GLY A 185 -9.78 -17.86 -2.12
CA GLY A 185 -10.21 -18.70 -1.01
C GLY A 185 -10.16 -17.94 0.32
N THR A 186 -9.02 -17.31 0.64
CA THR A 186 -8.88 -16.52 1.88
C THR A 186 -9.89 -15.38 1.96
N ILE A 187 -10.19 -14.70 0.86
CA ILE A 187 -11.18 -13.61 0.85
C ILE A 187 -12.59 -14.14 1.13
N CYS A 188 -12.97 -15.33 0.65
CA CYS A 188 -14.28 -15.90 0.92
C CYS A 188 -14.49 -16.37 2.37
N TYR A 189 -13.41 -16.58 3.14
CA TYR A 189 -13.50 -17.04 4.54
C TYR A 189 -13.51 -15.90 5.57
N PHE A 190 -13.27 -14.66 5.14
CA PHE A 190 -13.31 -13.45 5.98
C PHE A 190 -14.45 -12.52 5.57
#